data_AF-A0A6I6S4Y1-F1
#
_entry.id   AF-A0A6I6S4Y1-F1
#
_cell.length_a   1.000
_cell.length_b   1.000
_cell.length_c   1.000
_cell.angle_alpha   90.00
_cell.angle_beta   90.00
_cell.angle_gamma   90.00
#
_symmetry.space_group_name_H-M   'P 1'
#
loop_
_entity.id
_entity.type
_entity.pdbx_description
1 polymer ?
#
loop_
_entity_poly.entity_id
_entity_poly.type
_entity_poly.pdbx_seq_one_letter_code
_entity_poly.pdbx_strand_id
1 'polypeptide(L)'
;MSGSMPGAVTRALRLVSSAGLFPAAGYDPLPAWRRLRQPVLLLWGDRDRQAVPAESTRLISAALAQGGNRRVSVRFLPSNHDLHTPTDDGFPHTPTPTPGTADLVADWINDPTHTPPPGLGTSSPAPHQLTASHPLAPMDVGLQLAAATALLAAFASYPATAAARRLMGRRAAPAARAPARLLAAAGLAGTGLGLLCLLFLVADTGGYALGPLLGGRTPPWLGLQALAATTVAATVATTIDWWRRRDGGGAVRLAMLLAGGLLFIPWALSWGLLVP
;
A
#
# COMPACT_ATOMS: atom_id res chain seq x y z
N MET A 1 6.61 4.87 -10.66
CA MET A 1 7.67 4.63 -9.65
C MET A 1 7.97 3.14 -9.59
N SER A 2 9.18 2.72 -9.91
CA SER A 2 9.63 1.32 -9.79
C SER A 2 10.29 1.09 -8.43
N GLY A 3 9.90 0.05 -7.72
CA GLY A 3 10.53 -0.33 -6.44
C GLY A 3 9.71 -1.34 -5.66
N SER A 4 10.34 -1.96 -4.67
CA SER A 4 9.72 -2.94 -3.77
C SER A 4 8.45 -2.43 -3.08
N MET A 5 8.48 -1.19 -2.57
CA MET A 5 7.38 -0.60 -1.79
C MET A 5 6.14 -0.27 -2.64
N PRO A 6 6.23 0.48 -3.77
CA PRO A 6 5.05 0.71 -4.63
C PRO A 6 4.37 -0.59 -5.07
N GLY A 7 5.15 -1.62 -5.42
CA GLY A 7 4.60 -2.93 -5.77
C GLY A 7 3.89 -3.63 -4.60
N ALA A 8 4.40 -3.48 -3.37
CA ALA A 8 3.77 -4.01 -2.17
C ALA A 8 2.43 -3.32 -1.86
N VAL A 9 2.37 -1.99 -2.04
CA VAL A 9 1.12 -1.21 -1.88
C VAL A 9 0.06 -1.68 -2.87
N THR A 10 0.40 -1.88 -4.14
CA THR A 10 -0.55 -2.43 -5.14
C THR A 10 -1.06 -3.82 -4.72
N ARG A 11 -0.20 -4.70 -4.18
CA ARG A 11 -0.63 -6.02 -3.68
C ARG A 11 -1.52 -5.92 -2.45
N ALA A 12 -1.23 -4.99 -1.55
CA ALA A 12 -2.07 -4.72 -0.38
C ALA A 12 -3.47 -4.22 -0.80
N LEU A 13 -3.55 -3.32 -1.79
CA LEU A 13 -4.82 -2.88 -2.37
C LEU A 13 -5.60 -4.04 -3.00
N ARG A 14 -4.92 -4.94 -3.73
CA ARG A 14 -5.54 -6.17 -4.26
C ARG A 14 -6.08 -7.07 -3.14
N LEU A 15 -5.37 -7.21 -2.03
CA LEU A 15 -5.81 -8.00 -0.87
C LEU A 15 -7.08 -7.42 -0.27
N VAL A 16 -7.05 -6.14 0.06
CA VAL A 16 -8.16 -5.42 0.70
C VAL A 16 -9.40 -5.40 -0.21
N SER A 17 -9.21 -5.16 -1.51
CA SER A 17 -10.28 -5.25 -2.50
C SER A 17 -10.86 -6.67 -2.60
N SER A 18 -10.01 -7.70 -2.72
CA SER A 18 -10.47 -9.10 -2.83
C SER A 18 -11.13 -9.60 -1.55
N ALA A 19 -10.76 -9.05 -0.40
CA ALA A 19 -11.39 -9.34 0.89
C ALA A 19 -12.72 -8.60 1.11
N GLY A 20 -13.17 -7.78 0.15
CA GLY A 20 -14.39 -6.98 0.27
C GLY A 20 -14.28 -5.81 1.24
N LEU A 21 -13.06 -5.47 1.68
CA LEU A 21 -12.79 -4.38 2.62
C LEU A 21 -12.68 -3.01 1.94
N PHE A 22 -12.77 -2.97 0.60
CA PHE A 22 -12.90 -1.73 -0.18
C PHE A 22 -13.99 -1.87 -1.26
N PRO A 23 -15.28 -1.74 -0.88
CA PRO A 23 -16.41 -2.02 -1.77
C PRO A 23 -16.46 -1.13 -3.03
N ALA A 24 -15.94 0.10 -2.92
CA ALA A 24 -15.88 1.05 -4.04
C ALA A 24 -14.92 0.64 -5.16
N ALA A 25 -14.00 -0.31 -4.92
CA ALA A 25 -12.99 -0.73 -5.89
C ALA A 25 -13.56 -1.23 -7.23
N GLY A 26 -14.76 -1.81 -7.19
CA GLY A 26 -15.44 -2.37 -8.38
C GLY A 26 -16.60 -1.52 -8.90
N TYR A 27 -16.84 -0.34 -8.32
CA TYR A 27 -17.97 0.51 -8.73
C TYR A 27 -17.66 1.25 -10.04
N ASP A 28 -18.54 1.13 -11.03
CA ASP A 28 -18.48 1.94 -12.26
C ASP A 28 -19.28 3.24 -12.07
N PRO A 29 -18.62 4.42 -12.02
CA PRO A 29 -19.32 5.69 -11.86
C PRO A 29 -19.90 6.23 -13.17
N LEU A 30 -19.48 5.74 -14.34
CA LEU A 30 -19.86 6.34 -15.62
C LEU A 30 -21.38 6.31 -15.92
N PRO A 31 -22.15 5.26 -15.55
CA PRO A 31 -23.61 5.27 -15.67
C PRO A 31 -24.28 6.42 -14.90
N ALA A 32 -23.72 6.84 -13.77
CA ALA A 32 -24.23 8.00 -13.04
C ALA A 32 -23.95 9.31 -13.78
N TRP A 33 -22.72 9.49 -14.28
CA TRP A 33 -22.35 10.65 -15.09
C TRP A 33 -23.22 10.82 -16.34
N ARG A 34 -23.58 9.73 -17.03
CA ARG A 34 -24.48 9.76 -18.20
C ARG A 34 -25.89 10.29 -17.89
N ARG A 35 -26.34 10.24 -16.64
CA ARG A 35 -27.68 10.68 -16.23
C ARG A 35 -27.72 12.16 -15.82
N LEU A 36 -26.56 12.79 -15.58
CA LEU A 36 -26.53 14.20 -15.19
C LEU A 36 -26.99 15.11 -16.34
N ARG A 37 -27.79 16.12 -15.98
CA ARG A 37 -28.33 17.12 -16.93
C ARG A 37 -28.00 18.55 -16.52
N GLN A 38 -27.64 18.77 -15.26
CA GLN A 38 -27.21 20.06 -14.73
C GLN A 38 -25.90 20.51 -15.38
N PRO A 39 -25.59 21.82 -15.44
CA PRO A 39 -24.24 22.29 -15.74
C PRO A 39 -23.22 21.63 -14.81
N VAL A 40 -22.05 21.29 -15.34
CA VAL A 40 -20.98 20.62 -14.57
C VAL A 40 -19.68 21.40 -14.71
N LEU A 41 -19.09 21.77 -13.57
CA LEU A 41 -17.69 22.19 -13.47
C LEU A 41 -16.85 21.01 -12.99
N LEU A 42 -15.88 20.65 -13.80
CA LEU A 42 -14.88 19.62 -13.58
C LEU A 42 -13.56 20.31 -13.20
N LEU A 43 -13.11 20.16 -11.94
CA LEU A 43 -11.94 20.85 -11.40
C LEU A 43 -10.92 19.84 -10.87
N TRP A 44 -9.67 19.94 -11.33
CA TRP A 44 -8.56 19.07 -10.93
C TRP A 44 -7.30 19.89 -10.67
N GLY A 45 -6.37 19.35 -9.90
CA GLY A 45 -5.00 19.84 -9.87
C GLY A 45 -4.17 19.34 -11.04
N ASP A 46 -3.32 20.20 -11.61
CA ASP A 46 -2.37 19.84 -12.65
C ASP A 46 -1.21 18.99 -12.15
N ARG A 47 -0.99 18.96 -10.83
CA ARG A 47 -0.01 18.13 -10.12
C ARG A 47 -0.69 17.05 -9.27
N ASP A 48 -1.96 16.75 -9.52
CA ASP A 48 -2.65 15.64 -8.90
C ASP A 48 -2.02 14.30 -9.33
N ARG A 49 -1.47 13.58 -8.34
CA ARG A 49 -0.79 12.29 -8.48
C ARG A 49 -1.65 11.11 -8.03
N GLN A 50 -2.88 11.36 -7.59
CA GLN A 50 -3.79 10.39 -6.98
C GLN A 50 -4.93 9.99 -7.94
N ALA A 51 -5.58 10.93 -8.62
CA ALA A 51 -6.82 10.68 -9.38
C ALA A 51 -6.69 10.76 -10.91
N VAL A 52 -5.48 10.58 -11.47
CA VAL A 52 -5.22 10.47 -12.92
C VAL A 52 -6.01 11.50 -13.77
N PRO A 53 -5.70 12.81 -13.65
CA PRO A 53 -6.61 13.88 -14.11
C PRO A 53 -6.95 13.83 -15.60
N ALA A 54 -5.98 13.52 -16.46
CA ALA A 54 -6.19 13.48 -17.90
C ALA A 54 -7.14 12.36 -18.32
N GLU A 55 -6.99 11.17 -17.71
CA GLU A 55 -7.87 10.03 -17.96
C GLU A 55 -9.27 10.26 -17.39
N SER A 56 -9.38 10.69 -16.13
CA SER A 56 -10.64 10.92 -15.42
C SER A 56 -11.50 11.97 -16.14
N THR A 57 -10.93 13.13 -16.45
CA THR A 57 -11.67 14.22 -17.13
C THR A 57 -12.15 13.81 -18.52
N ARG A 58 -11.34 13.06 -19.28
CA ARG A 58 -11.71 12.53 -20.59
C ARG A 58 -12.89 11.56 -20.49
N LEU A 59 -12.83 10.59 -19.59
CA LEU A 59 -13.89 9.59 -19.41
C LEU A 59 -15.21 10.22 -18.93
N ILE A 60 -15.13 11.13 -17.96
CA ILE A 60 -16.30 11.83 -17.42
C ILE A 60 -16.92 12.74 -18.49
N SER A 61 -16.12 13.52 -19.21
CA SER A 61 -16.60 14.40 -20.29
C SER A 61 -17.30 13.59 -21.40
N ALA A 62 -16.72 12.45 -21.78
CA ALA A 62 -17.33 11.54 -22.75
C ALA A 62 -18.66 10.97 -22.24
N ALA A 63 -18.74 10.55 -20.98
CA ALA A 63 -19.97 10.05 -20.37
C ALA A 63 -21.06 11.12 -20.31
N LEU A 64 -20.72 12.34 -19.92
CA LEU A 64 -21.66 13.49 -19.91
C LEU A 64 -22.18 13.79 -21.33
N ALA A 65 -21.30 13.80 -22.33
CA ALA A 65 -21.66 14.02 -23.72
C ALA A 65 -22.57 12.90 -24.27
N GLN A 66 -22.28 11.63 -23.95
CA GLN A 66 -23.15 10.49 -24.27
C GLN A 66 -24.53 10.61 -23.62
N GLY A 67 -24.58 11.19 -22.42
CA GLY A 67 -25.82 11.54 -21.73
C GLY A 67 -26.59 12.71 -22.36
N GLY A 68 -26.04 13.39 -23.37
CA GLY A 68 -26.63 14.59 -23.97
C GLY A 68 -26.35 15.88 -23.21
N ASN A 69 -25.47 15.86 -22.19
CA ASN A 69 -25.07 17.07 -21.47
C ASN A 69 -23.90 17.76 -22.18
N ARG A 70 -24.14 18.98 -22.67
CA ARG A 70 -23.15 19.83 -23.35
C ARG A 70 -22.64 21.00 -22.49
N ARG A 71 -23.19 21.17 -21.28
CA ARG A 71 -22.83 22.27 -20.36
C ARG A 71 -21.75 21.78 -19.39
N VAL A 72 -20.56 21.52 -19.93
CA VAL A 72 -19.43 20.96 -19.18
C VAL A 72 -18.23 21.87 -19.33
N SER A 73 -17.70 22.33 -18.20
CA SER A 73 -16.49 23.15 -18.11
C SER A 73 -15.41 22.35 -17.40
N VAL A 74 -14.25 22.15 -18.02
CA VAL A 74 -13.10 21.45 -17.41
C VAL A 74 -12.00 22.44 -17.09
N ARG A 75 -11.42 22.37 -15.89
CA ARG A 75 -10.35 23.25 -15.41
C ARG A 75 -9.29 22.48 -14.63
N PHE A 76 -8.03 22.83 -14.88
CA PHE A 76 -6.88 22.32 -14.15
C PHE A 76 -6.20 23.49 -13.43
N LEU A 77 -6.09 23.44 -12.12
CA LEU A 77 -5.43 24.47 -11.31
C LEU A 77 -3.98 24.08 -11.04
N PRO A 78 -3.08 25.05 -10.72
CA PRO A 78 -1.70 24.76 -10.36
C PRO A 78 -1.63 24.22 -8.92
N SER A 79 -2.25 23.06 -8.71
CA SER A 79 -2.62 22.53 -7.39
C SER A 79 -2.39 21.01 -7.32
N ASN A 80 -2.42 20.47 -6.11
CA ASN A 80 -2.45 19.03 -5.87
C ASN A 80 -3.87 18.44 -6.05
N HIS A 81 -4.04 17.17 -5.66
CA HIS A 81 -5.32 16.46 -5.65
C HIS A 81 -6.41 17.19 -4.84
N ASP A 82 -6.05 17.80 -3.71
CA ASP A 82 -6.98 18.50 -2.82
C ASP A 82 -7.22 19.97 -3.23
N LEU A 83 -6.69 20.39 -4.38
CA LEU A 83 -6.71 21.78 -4.87
C LEU A 83 -5.94 22.78 -3.97
N HIS A 84 -4.96 22.29 -3.23
CA HIS A 84 -4.03 23.10 -2.46
C HIS A 84 -2.75 23.37 -3.26
N THR A 85 -2.09 24.47 -2.95
CA THR A 85 -0.80 24.80 -3.58
C THR A 85 0.26 23.79 -3.15
N PRO A 86 0.83 22.99 -4.06
CA PRO A 86 1.86 22.05 -3.70
C PRO A 86 3.15 22.79 -3.39
N THR A 87 3.89 22.30 -2.41
CA THR A 87 5.23 22.82 -2.08
C THR A 87 6.33 22.08 -2.83
N ASP A 88 5.98 21.01 -3.54
CA ASP A 88 6.87 20.23 -4.42
C ASP A 88 6.03 19.56 -5.55
N ASP A 89 6.21 18.26 -5.78
CA ASP A 89 5.83 17.57 -7.01
C ASP A 89 4.39 17.03 -7.02
N GLY A 90 3.61 17.34 -5.97
CA GLY A 90 2.16 17.12 -5.92
C GLY A 90 1.59 16.51 -4.64
N PHE A 91 2.41 16.00 -3.71
CA PHE A 91 1.90 15.45 -2.43
C PHE A 91 1.97 16.46 -1.27
N PRO A 92 3.13 17.02 -0.92
CA PRO A 92 3.20 18.05 0.11
C PRO A 92 2.58 19.36 -0.40
N HIS A 93 1.82 20.03 0.45
CA HIS A 93 1.06 21.21 0.06
C HIS A 93 0.88 22.18 1.23
N THR A 94 0.57 23.42 0.89
CA THR A 94 0.20 24.44 1.86
C THR A 94 -1.13 24.09 2.55
N PRO A 95 -1.37 24.51 3.79
CA PRO A 95 -2.66 24.29 4.46
C PRO A 95 -3.85 24.97 3.77
N THR A 96 -3.59 25.93 2.88
CA THR A 96 -4.60 26.72 2.18
C THR A 96 -4.81 26.22 0.75
N PRO A 97 -6.06 26.28 0.23
CA PRO A 97 -6.35 26.07 -1.19
C PRO A 97 -5.54 27.01 -2.09
N THR A 98 -5.37 26.62 -3.35
CA THR A 98 -4.73 27.47 -4.36
C THR A 98 -5.49 28.79 -4.50
N PRO A 99 -4.82 29.96 -4.45
CA PRO A 99 -5.49 31.25 -4.60
C PRO A 99 -6.35 31.33 -5.86
N GLY A 100 -7.54 31.95 -5.76
CA GLY A 100 -8.50 32.07 -6.86
C GLY A 100 -9.40 30.84 -7.07
N THR A 101 -9.18 29.72 -6.37
CA THR A 101 -10.06 28.54 -6.46
C THR A 101 -11.50 28.87 -6.07
N ALA A 102 -11.70 29.59 -4.96
CA ALA A 102 -13.02 29.96 -4.48
C ALA A 102 -13.72 30.96 -5.43
N ASP A 103 -12.98 31.94 -5.94
CA ASP A 103 -13.50 32.93 -6.89
C ASP A 103 -13.94 32.26 -8.19
N LEU A 104 -13.14 31.34 -8.73
CA LEU A 104 -13.50 30.56 -9.92
C LEU A 104 -14.80 29.77 -9.72
N VAL A 105 -14.97 29.14 -8.56
CA VAL A 105 -16.18 28.39 -8.22
C VAL A 105 -17.38 29.34 -8.07
N ALA A 106 -17.20 30.48 -7.40
CA ALA A 106 -18.24 31.49 -7.22
C ALA A 106 -18.71 32.09 -8.56
N ASP A 107 -17.77 32.44 -9.43
CA ASP A 107 -18.04 32.96 -10.77
C ASP A 107 -18.82 31.93 -11.60
N TRP A 108 -18.40 30.66 -11.56
CA TRP A 108 -19.12 29.60 -12.26
C TRP A 108 -20.52 29.34 -11.70
N ILE A 109 -20.73 29.47 -10.38
CA ILE A 109 -22.07 29.35 -9.79
C ILE A 109 -22.97 30.50 -10.27
N ASN A 110 -22.43 31.72 -10.34
CA ASN A 110 -23.18 32.91 -10.75
C ASN A 110 -23.52 32.90 -12.25
N ASP A 111 -22.63 32.36 -13.09
CA ASP A 111 -22.90 32.12 -14.50
C ASP A 111 -22.27 30.79 -14.98
N PRO A 112 -23.02 29.68 -14.93
CA PRO A 112 -22.53 28.37 -15.37
C PRO A 112 -22.36 28.25 -16.89
N THR A 113 -22.84 29.24 -17.65
CA THR A 113 -22.62 29.33 -19.10
C THR A 113 -21.33 30.07 -19.43
N HIS A 114 -20.86 30.89 -18.49
CA HIS A 114 -19.57 31.53 -18.57
C HIS A 114 -18.47 30.51 -18.31
N THR A 115 -17.48 30.53 -19.19
CA THR A 115 -16.31 29.66 -19.15
C THR A 115 -15.15 30.59 -18.77
N PRO A 116 -14.74 30.65 -17.48
CA PRO A 116 -13.77 31.65 -17.02
C PRO A 116 -12.50 31.61 -17.89
N PRO A 117 -11.98 32.77 -18.33
CA PRO A 117 -10.85 32.81 -19.27
C PRO A 117 -9.60 32.10 -18.70
N PRO A 118 -8.67 31.65 -19.54
CA PRO A 118 -7.50 30.86 -19.12
C PRO A 118 -6.52 31.54 -18.13
N GLY A 119 -6.80 32.77 -17.70
CA GLY A 119 -5.88 33.66 -16.99
C GLY A 119 -5.73 33.45 -15.48
N LEU A 120 -6.46 32.51 -14.87
CA LEU A 120 -6.39 32.22 -13.42
C LEU A 120 -5.60 30.92 -13.14
N GLY A 121 -4.47 30.75 -13.80
CA GLY A 121 -3.62 29.55 -13.62
C GLY A 121 -4.23 28.27 -14.20
N THR A 122 -5.24 28.38 -15.07
CA THR A 122 -5.90 27.20 -15.63
C THR A 122 -5.05 26.61 -16.76
N SER A 123 -4.50 25.42 -16.55
CA SER A 123 -3.71 24.72 -17.56
C SER A 123 -4.63 24.12 -18.63
N SER A 124 -4.40 24.44 -19.89
CA SER A 124 -4.91 23.69 -21.04
C SER A 124 -3.75 23.52 -22.02
N PRO A 125 -3.42 22.30 -22.47
CA PRO A 125 -4.19 21.04 -22.43
C PRO A 125 -4.17 20.33 -21.06
N ALA A 126 -4.85 19.17 -20.97
CA ALA A 126 -4.81 18.29 -19.80
C ALA A 126 -3.37 17.97 -19.37
N PRO A 127 -3.11 17.85 -18.05
CA PRO A 127 -1.76 17.65 -17.55
C PRO A 127 -1.19 16.31 -18.04
N HIS A 128 0.14 16.26 -18.15
CA HIS A 128 0.84 15.03 -18.52
C HIS A 128 0.67 13.99 -17.41
N GLN A 129 -0.06 12.91 -17.72
CA GLN A 129 -0.30 11.80 -16.80
C GLN A 129 0.81 10.76 -16.94
N LEU A 130 1.51 10.45 -15.83
CA LEU A 130 2.64 9.51 -15.82
C LEU A 130 2.25 8.04 -15.98
N THR A 131 1.02 7.67 -15.60
CA THR A 131 0.57 6.26 -15.59
C THR A 131 -0.94 6.19 -15.80
N ALA A 132 -1.40 5.27 -16.63
CA ALA A 132 -2.82 4.99 -16.82
C ALA A 132 -3.40 4.12 -15.70
N SER A 133 -4.69 4.30 -15.41
CA SER A 133 -5.42 3.39 -14.55
C SER A 133 -5.47 1.99 -15.16
N HIS A 134 -5.46 0.96 -14.32
CA HIS A 134 -5.60 -0.42 -14.75
C HIS A 134 -6.45 -1.19 -13.75
N PRO A 135 -7.26 -2.18 -14.20
CA PRO A 135 -8.03 -3.01 -13.30
C PRO A 135 -7.14 -3.72 -12.27
N LEU A 136 -7.58 -3.75 -11.02
CA LEU A 136 -6.91 -4.53 -9.98
C LEU A 136 -7.21 -6.01 -10.20
N ALA A 137 -6.18 -6.79 -10.50
CA ALA A 137 -6.32 -8.24 -10.58
C ALA A 137 -6.70 -8.83 -9.21
N PRO A 138 -7.62 -9.80 -9.14
CA PRO A 138 -7.98 -10.43 -7.86
C PRO A 138 -6.77 -11.10 -7.22
N MET A 139 -6.84 -11.29 -5.91
CA MET A 139 -5.86 -12.05 -5.14
C MET A 139 -6.57 -13.08 -4.26
N ASP A 140 -6.00 -14.26 -4.15
CA ASP A 140 -6.53 -15.32 -3.29
C ASP A 140 -6.31 -14.95 -1.81
N VAL A 141 -7.37 -14.45 -1.18
CA VAL A 141 -7.38 -14.06 0.24
C VAL A 141 -7.14 -15.28 1.13
N GLY A 142 -7.70 -16.44 0.79
CA GLY A 142 -7.57 -17.66 1.56
C GLY A 142 -6.11 -18.13 1.62
N LEU A 143 -5.42 -18.11 0.48
CA LEU A 143 -4.00 -18.43 0.41
C LEU A 143 -3.14 -17.46 1.24
N GLN A 144 -3.43 -16.15 1.18
CA GLN A 144 -2.67 -15.15 1.94
C GLN A 144 -2.87 -15.29 3.45
N LEU A 145 -4.11 -15.53 3.89
CA LEU A 145 -4.41 -15.80 5.29
C LEU A 145 -3.78 -17.12 5.76
N ALA A 146 -3.89 -18.18 4.97
CA ALA A 146 -3.28 -19.47 5.28
C ALA A 146 -1.75 -19.36 5.42
N ALA A 147 -1.08 -18.65 4.50
CA ALA A 147 0.35 -18.41 4.56
C ALA A 147 0.75 -17.59 5.81
N ALA A 148 0.04 -16.49 6.08
CA ALA A 148 0.27 -15.66 7.27
C ALA A 148 0.09 -16.46 8.57
N THR A 149 -1.01 -17.21 8.70
CA THR A 149 -1.29 -18.04 9.88
C THR A 149 -0.26 -19.15 10.03
N ALA A 150 0.13 -19.82 8.95
CA ALA A 150 1.15 -20.87 8.99
C ALA A 150 2.51 -20.33 9.45
N LEU A 151 2.93 -19.15 8.94
CA LEU A 151 4.16 -18.49 9.36
C LEU A 151 4.13 -18.08 10.84
N LEU A 152 3.06 -17.41 11.27
CA LEU A 152 2.90 -17.01 12.66
C LEU A 152 2.91 -18.22 13.61
N ALA A 153 2.19 -19.30 13.26
CA ALA A 153 2.18 -20.53 14.03
C ALA A 153 3.57 -21.20 14.08
N ALA A 154 4.27 -21.26 12.94
CA ALA A 154 5.60 -21.85 12.87
C ALA A 154 6.62 -21.10 13.74
N PHE A 155 6.64 -19.76 13.68
CA PHE A 155 7.54 -18.96 14.51
C PHE A 155 7.13 -18.92 15.99
N ALA A 156 5.83 -18.89 16.30
CA ALA A 156 5.29 -18.94 17.67
C ALA A 156 5.51 -20.31 18.35
N SER A 157 5.60 -21.40 17.57
CA SER A 157 5.81 -22.75 18.11
C SER A 157 7.05 -22.85 19.01
N TYR A 158 8.10 -22.08 18.69
CA TYR A 158 9.36 -22.12 19.40
C TYR A 158 9.26 -21.55 20.84
N PRO A 159 8.79 -20.31 21.06
CA PRO A 159 8.54 -19.79 22.41
C PRO A 159 7.38 -20.49 23.12
N ALA A 160 6.30 -20.86 22.42
CA ALA A 160 5.14 -21.52 23.03
C ALA A 160 5.49 -22.87 23.67
N THR A 161 6.24 -23.72 22.97
CA THR A 161 6.70 -25.01 23.51
C THR A 161 7.74 -24.87 24.61
N ALA A 162 8.46 -23.74 24.69
CA ALA A 162 9.35 -23.43 25.80
C ALA A 162 8.55 -23.02 27.04
N ALA A 163 7.53 -22.17 26.87
CA ALA A 163 6.64 -21.74 27.94
C ALA A 163 5.82 -22.92 28.51
N ALA A 164 5.21 -23.74 27.65
CA ALA A 164 4.42 -24.91 28.07
C ALA A 164 5.27 -25.90 28.90
N ARG A 165 6.51 -26.16 28.52
CA ARG A 165 7.42 -27.03 29.28
C ARG A 165 7.81 -26.46 30.64
N ARG A 166 8.00 -25.13 30.72
CA ARG A 166 8.26 -24.43 31.99
C ARG A 166 7.07 -24.54 32.94
N LEU A 167 5.86 -24.39 32.42
CA LEU A 167 4.61 -24.56 33.19
C LEU A 167 4.40 -25.99 33.68
N MET A 168 4.77 -26.99 32.88
CA MET A 168 4.71 -28.41 33.25
C MET A 168 5.84 -28.87 34.20
N GLY A 169 6.64 -27.96 34.77
CA GLY A 169 7.73 -28.30 35.69
C GLY A 169 8.89 -29.09 35.06
N ARG A 170 8.89 -29.29 33.73
CA ARG A 170 9.92 -30.01 33.00
C ARG A 170 11.11 -29.09 32.72
N ARG A 171 12.17 -29.16 33.55
CA ARG A 171 13.48 -28.53 33.27
C ARG A 171 14.14 -29.24 32.08
N ALA A 172 13.86 -28.79 30.87
CA ALA A 172 14.56 -29.27 29.69
C ALA A 172 15.91 -28.56 29.53
N ALA A 173 16.96 -29.32 29.20
CA ALA A 173 18.27 -28.84 28.77
C ALA A 173 18.15 -27.81 27.62
N PRO A 174 19.12 -26.88 27.49
CA PRO A 174 18.91 -25.66 26.73
C PRO A 174 18.97 -25.92 25.23
N ALA A 175 17.83 -25.99 24.55
CA ALA A 175 17.81 -25.65 23.13
C ALA A 175 17.67 -24.12 22.99
N ALA A 176 18.54 -23.37 23.68
CA ALA A 176 18.64 -21.91 23.67
C ALA A 176 19.74 -21.49 22.69
N ARG A 177 19.57 -21.81 21.42
CA ARG A 177 20.48 -21.37 20.37
C ARG A 177 20.10 -19.93 20.04
N ALA A 178 21.02 -19.00 20.29
CA ALA A 178 20.86 -17.60 19.92
C ALA A 178 20.27 -17.40 18.50
N PRO A 179 20.72 -18.11 17.44
CA PRO A 179 20.14 -17.95 16.11
C PRO A 179 18.66 -18.42 16.03
N ALA A 180 18.26 -19.47 16.75
CA ALA A 180 16.89 -19.95 16.74
C ALA A 180 15.92 -19.00 17.48
N ARG A 181 16.40 -18.36 18.56
CA ARG A 181 15.63 -17.29 19.25
C ARG A 181 15.46 -16.08 18.36
N LEU A 182 16.54 -15.66 17.71
CA LEU A 182 16.51 -14.56 16.75
C LEU A 182 15.56 -14.86 15.60
N LEU A 183 15.61 -16.08 15.03
CA LEU A 183 14.71 -16.52 13.96
C LEU A 183 13.24 -16.45 14.38
N ALA A 184 12.90 -16.98 15.56
CA ALA A 184 11.53 -16.94 16.06
C ALA A 184 11.04 -15.51 16.29
N ALA A 185 11.88 -14.65 16.90
CA ALA A 185 11.53 -13.26 17.18
C ALA A 185 11.42 -12.42 15.89
N ALA A 186 12.42 -12.48 15.01
CA ALA A 186 12.44 -11.75 13.75
C ALA A 186 11.35 -12.23 12.80
N GLY A 187 11.07 -13.53 12.74
CA GLY A 187 9.99 -14.09 11.91
C GLY A 187 8.60 -13.68 12.39
N LEU A 188 8.35 -13.71 13.71
CA LEU A 188 7.09 -13.20 14.29
C LEU A 188 6.93 -11.71 14.04
N ALA A 189 7.96 -10.91 14.33
CA ALA A 189 7.94 -9.48 14.13
C ALA A 189 7.78 -9.12 12.64
N GLY A 190 8.56 -9.73 11.76
CA GLY A 190 8.52 -9.49 10.32
C GLY A 190 7.19 -9.87 9.68
N THR A 191 6.60 -11.00 10.08
CA THR A 191 5.28 -11.41 9.57
C THR A 191 4.16 -10.53 10.15
N GLY A 192 4.13 -10.36 11.47
CA GLY A 192 3.07 -9.61 12.17
C GLY A 192 3.12 -8.11 11.88
N LEU A 193 4.27 -7.46 12.11
CA LEU A 193 4.44 -6.04 11.80
C LEU A 193 4.37 -5.77 10.30
N GLY A 194 4.81 -6.72 9.46
CA GLY A 194 4.68 -6.60 8.01
C GLY A 194 3.22 -6.49 7.58
N LEU A 195 2.36 -7.41 8.06
CA LEU A 195 0.93 -7.36 7.78
C LEU A 195 0.27 -6.08 8.31
N LEU A 196 0.57 -5.69 9.55
CA LEU A 196 0.03 -4.46 10.13
C LEU A 196 0.47 -3.21 9.38
N CYS A 197 1.75 -3.14 8.98
CA CYS A 197 2.29 -2.03 8.20
C CYS A 197 1.67 -1.96 6.81
N LEU A 198 1.45 -3.10 6.14
CA LEU A 198 0.77 -3.14 4.84
C LEU A 198 -0.69 -2.68 4.95
N LEU A 199 -1.41 -3.09 6.00
CA LEU A 199 -2.77 -2.63 6.26
C LEU A 199 -2.79 -1.13 6.59
N PHE A 200 -1.84 -0.65 7.40
CA PHE A 200 -1.70 0.76 7.74
C PHE A 200 -1.39 1.62 6.50
N LEU A 201 -0.47 1.18 5.62
CA LEU A 201 -0.16 1.88 4.37
C LEU A 201 -1.38 2.03 3.46
N VAL A 202 -2.30 1.06 3.48
CA VAL A 202 -3.56 1.14 2.71
C VAL A 202 -4.61 1.99 3.45
N ALA A 203 -4.70 1.87 4.77
CA ALA A 203 -5.76 2.49 5.57
C ALA A 203 -5.53 3.97 5.88
N ASP A 204 -4.28 4.40 6.07
CA ASP A 204 -4.00 5.67 6.74
C ASP A 204 -3.87 6.90 5.83
N THR A 205 -3.58 6.78 4.53
CA THR A 205 -3.07 7.99 3.85
C THR A 205 -3.62 8.39 2.52
N GLY A 206 -4.27 7.55 1.71
CA GLY A 206 -4.40 7.90 0.29
C GLY A 206 -3.06 8.34 -0.37
N GLY A 207 -1.89 8.13 0.27
CA GLY A 207 -0.58 8.64 -0.14
C GLY A 207 -0.11 10.00 0.44
N TYR A 208 -0.84 10.67 1.34
CA TYR A 208 -0.52 12.08 1.70
C TYR A 208 0.79 12.32 2.46
N ALA A 209 1.30 11.36 3.25
CA ALA A 209 2.58 11.54 3.93
C ALA A 209 3.17 10.21 4.39
N LEU A 210 3.96 9.56 3.52
CA LEU A 210 4.68 8.33 3.86
C LEU A 210 5.88 8.57 4.81
N GLY A 211 6.10 9.81 5.25
CA GLY A 211 7.28 10.23 5.98
C GLY A 211 8.50 10.42 5.08
N PRO A 212 9.69 10.70 5.64
CA PRO A 212 10.90 10.88 4.86
C PRO A 212 11.23 9.62 4.06
N LEU A 213 11.73 9.78 2.83
CA LEU A 213 12.17 8.68 1.99
C LEU A 213 13.70 8.56 2.03
N LEU A 214 14.19 7.37 2.35
CA LEU A 214 15.61 7.00 2.29
C LEU A 214 15.80 6.05 1.12
N GLY A 215 16.45 6.50 0.04
CA GLY A 215 16.63 5.69 -1.17
C GLY A 215 15.32 5.25 -1.83
N GLY A 216 14.27 6.08 -1.73
CA GLY A 216 12.93 5.78 -2.28
C GLY A 216 12.06 4.86 -1.40
N ARG A 217 12.45 4.62 -0.14
CA ARG A 217 11.72 3.77 0.81
C ARG A 217 11.50 4.49 2.13
N THR A 218 10.41 4.19 2.82
CA THR A 218 10.14 4.77 4.14
C THR A 218 10.95 4.05 5.24
N PRO A 219 11.27 4.71 6.36
CA PRO A 219 11.93 4.06 7.50
C PRO A 219 11.17 2.81 8.00
N PRO A 220 9.83 2.80 8.12
CA PRO A 220 9.09 1.58 8.43
C PRO A 220 9.33 0.46 7.41
N TRP A 221 9.34 0.76 6.11
CA TRP A 221 9.62 -0.23 5.07
C TRP A 221 11.03 -0.81 5.17
N LEU A 222 12.03 0.05 5.41
CA LEU A 222 13.42 -0.38 5.64
C LEU A 222 13.54 -1.28 6.88
N GLY A 223 12.81 -0.95 7.95
CA GLY A 223 12.70 -1.80 9.13
C GLY A 223 12.16 -3.19 8.81
N LEU A 224 11.13 -3.29 7.96
CA LEU A 224 10.60 -4.57 7.50
C LEU A 224 11.60 -5.35 6.63
N GLN A 225 12.31 -4.67 5.72
CA GLN A 225 13.38 -5.30 4.92
C GLN A 225 14.51 -5.84 5.80
N ALA A 226 14.91 -5.08 6.84
CA ALA A 226 15.90 -5.53 7.81
C ALA A 226 15.41 -6.74 8.62
N LEU A 227 14.15 -6.76 9.05
CA LEU A 227 13.55 -7.92 9.72
C LEU A 227 13.48 -9.14 8.80
N ALA A 228 13.13 -8.95 7.52
CA ALA A 228 13.09 -10.02 6.53
C ALA A 228 14.49 -10.60 6.29
N ALA A 229 15.49 -9.75 6.06
CA ALA A 229 16.89 -10.17 5.90
C ALA A 229 17.41 -10.89 7.15
N THR A 230 17.08 -10.38 8.34
CA THR A 230 17.42 -11.01 9.62
C THR A 230 16.79 -12.40 9.75
N THR A 231 15.52 -12.55 9.35
CA THR A 231 14.81 -13.84 9.37
C THR A 231 15.50 -14.85 8.46
N VAL A 232 15.89 -14.44 7.25
CA VAL A 232 16.63 -15.31 6.32
C VAL A 232 18.01 -15.68 6.88
N ALA A 233 18.79 -14.71 7.36
CA ALA A 233 20.10 -14.95 7.94
C ALA A 233 20.03 -15.88 9.18
N ALA A 234 19.05 -15.65 10.06
CA ALA A 234 18.82 -16.49 11.23
C ALA A 234 18.35 -17.90 10.86
N THR A 235 17.62 -18.07 9.74
CA THR A 235 17.27 -19.39 9.17
C THR A 235 18.52 -20.16 8.75
N VAL A 236 19.43 -19.51 8.02
CA VAL A 236 20.70 -20.11 7.59
C VAL A 236 21.56 -20.45 8.81
N ALA A 237 21.74 -19.51 9.74
CA ALA A 237 22.53 -19.73 10.96
C ALA A 237 21.97 -20.86 11.83
N THR A 238 20.64 -20.95 11.96
CA THR A 238 19.97 -22.03 12.70
C THR A 238 20.18 -23.38 12.01
N THR A 239 20.12 -23.42 10.68
CA THR A 239 20.38 -24.64 9.89
C THR A 239 21.84 -25.11 10.06
N ILE A 240 22.81 -24.20 9.96
CA ILE A 240 24.24 -24.52 10.14
C ILE A 240 24.50 -25.02 11.55
N ASP A 241 23.97 -24.34 12.57
CA ASP A 241 24.16 -24.75 13.97
C ASP A 241 23.48 -26.10 14.27
N TRP A 242 22.34 -26.38 13.64
CA TRP A 242 21.69 -27.69 13.70
C TRP A 242 22.53 -28.80 13.07
N TRP A 243 23.09 -28.55 11.89
CA TRP A 243 23.92 -29.52 11.18
C TRP A 243 25.25 -29.81 11.90
N ARG A 244 25.90 -28.78 12.45
CA ARG A 244 27.20 -28.91 13.14
C ARG A 244 27.14 -29.69 14.44
N ARG A 245 26.02 -29.61 15.17
CA ARG A 245 25.94 -30.12 16.55
C ARG A 245 25.25 -31.48 16.67
N ARG A 246 24.48 -31.93 15.67
CA ARG A 246 23.77 -33.25 15.61
C ARG A 246 23.06 -33.74 16.90
N ASP A 247 22.83 -32.87 17.89
CA ASP A 247 22.13 -33.24 19.13
C ASP A 247 20.64 -33.50 18.87
N GLY A 248 20.17 -34.71 19.20
CA GLY A 248 18.79 -35.18 18.98
C GLY A 248 17.71 -34.53 19.86
N GLY A 249 18.08 -33.64 20.79
CA GLY A 249 17.14 -32.98 21.70
C GLY A 249 16.34 -31.86 21.04
N GLY A 250 15.04 -32.08 20.79
CA GLY A 250 14.13 -31.03 20.32
C GLY A 250 14.10 -30.80 18.80
N ALA A 251 14.47 -31.82 18.02
CA ALA A 251 14.52 -31.80 16.56
C ALA A 251 13.21 -31.32 15.91
N VAL A 252 12.05 -31.78 16.39
CA VAL A 252 10.73 -31.40 15.84
C VAL A 252 10.49 -29.90 15.95
N ARG A 253 10.82 -29.29 17.09
CA ARG A 253 10.62 -27.84 17.29
C ARG A 253 11.53 -27.01 16.37
N LEU A 254 12.78 -27.42 16.22
CA LEU A 254 13.70 -26.76 15.29
C LEU A 254 13.28 -26.98 13.84
N ALA A 255 12.79 -28.17 13.48
CA ALA A 255 12.27 -28.46 12.16
C ALA A 255 11.06 -27.58 11.80
N MET A 256 10.10 -27.41 12.72
CA MET A 256 8.95 -26.50 12.51
C MET A 256 9.41 -25.06 12.30
N LEU A 257 10.37 -24.59 13.11
CA LEU A 257 10.90 -23.24 12.99
C LEU A 257 11.65 -23.02 11.65
N LEU A 258 12.45 -24.00 11.23
CA LEU A 258 13.15 -23.96 9.94
C LEU A 258 12.18 -24.05 8.76
N ALA A 259 11.13 -24.86 8.86
CA ALA A 259 10.06 -24.90 7.87
C ALA A 259 9.36 -23.53 7.74
N GLY A 260 9.11 -22.86 8.86
CA GLY A 260 8.63 -21.48 8.88
C GLY A 260 9.59 -20.51 8.17
N GLY A 261 10.89 -20.61 8.47
CA GLY A 261 11.93 -19.81 7.79
C GLY A 261 11.99 -20.05 6.27
N LEU A 262 11.83 -21.29 5.83
CA LEU A 262 11.80 -21.65 4.40
C LEU A 262 10.53 -21.14 3.71
N LEU A 263 9.36 -21.27 4.34
CA LEU A 263 8.09 -20.76 3.83
C LEU A 263 8.08 -19.22 3.78
N PHE A 264 8.80 -18.57 4.69
CA PHE A 264 8.88 -17.12 4.78
C PHE A 264 9.54 -16.49 3.55
N ILE A 265 10.52 -17.15 2.93
CA ILE A 265 11.27 -16.61 1.78
C ILE A 265 10.34 -16.29 0.59
N PRO A 266 9.58 -17.26 0.01
CA PRO A 266 8.70 -16.96 -1.11
C PRO A 266 7.58 -15.99 -0.73
N TRP A 267 7.08 -16.05 0.51
CA TRP A 267 6.09 -15.10 1.01
C TRP A 267 6.66 -13.67 1.04
N ALA A 268 7.83 -13.46 1.64
CA ALA A 268 8.50 -12.17 1.72
C ALA A 268 8.90 -11.62 0.34
N LEU A 269 9.34 -12.48 -0.58
CA LEU A 269 9.58 -12.12 -1.98
C LEU A 269 8.30 -11.65 -2.68
N SER A 270 7.18 -12.36 -2.47
CA SER A 270 5.89 -11.98 -3.07
C SER A 270 5.44 -10.59 -2.61
N TRP A 271 5.79 -10.20 -1.39
CA TRP A 271 5.53 -8.87 -0.84
C TRP A 271 6.62 -7.84 -1.16
N GLY A 272 7.72 -8.22 -1.83
CA GLY A 272 8.84 -7.33 -2.17
C GLY A 272 9.78 -7.00 -1.00
N LEU A 273 9.66 -7.67 0.15
CA LEU A 273 10.49 -7.39 1.34
C LEU A 273 11.96 -7.81 1.18
N LEU A 274 12.24 -8.72 0.24
CA LEU A 274 13.58 -9.20 -0.09
C LEU A 274 14.10 -8.64 -1.42
N VAL A 275 13.46 -7.58 -1.92
CA VAL A 275 13.82 -6.89 -3.17
C VAL A 275 14.18 -5.45 -2.85
N PRO A 276 15.21 -4.86 -3.48
CA PRO A 276 15.49 -3.43 -3.36
C PRO A 276 14.30 -2.58 -3.84
#